data_AF-A0A0F5IZE3-F1
#
_entry.id   AF-A0A0F5IZE3-F1
#
_cell.length_a   1.000
_cell.length_b   1.000
_cell.length_c   1.000
_cell.angle_alpha   90.00
_cell.angle_beta   90.00
_cell.angle_gamma   90.00
#
_symmetry.space_group_name_H-M   'P 1'
#
loop_
_entity.id
_entity.type
_entity.pdbx_description
1 polymer ?
#
loop_
_entity_poly.entity_id
_entity_poly.type
_entity_poly.pdbx_seq_one_letter_code
_entity_poly.pdbx_strand_id
1 'polypeptide(L)'
;MTTMELEAYKAELAREILTTDNWHVLDEVKRVLGKIRKQSQAEEAKSKLKSELREALQEVKDAEKNKVSMSTMEDLYAELED
;
A
#
# COMPACT_ATOMS: atom_id res chain seq x y z
N MET A 1 10.76 -23.12 -5.35
CA MET A 1 9.94 -23.12 -6.58
C MET A 1 10.55 -22.10 -7.52
N THR A 2 10.91 -22.51 -8.72
CA THR A 2 11.43 -21.62 -9.76
C THR A 2 10.29 -20.84 -10.42
N THR A 3 10.61 -19.73 -11.09
CA THR A 3 9.63 -18.96 -11.87
C THR A 3 8.92 -19.83 -12.90
N MET A 4 9.66 -20.74 -13.55
CA MET A 4 9.13 -21.67 -14.54
C MET A 4 8.15 -22.69 -13.93
N GLU A 5 8.46 -23.25 -12.75
CA GLU A 5 7.55 -24.14 -12.03
C GLU A 5 6.25 -23.42 -11.64
N LEU A 6 6.33 -22.13 -11.29
CA LEU A 6 5.16 -21.32 -10.96
C LEU A 6 4.29 -21.00 -12.19
N GLU A 7 4.92 -20.70 -13.32
CA GLU A 7 4.20 -20.47 -14.57
C GLU A 7 3.51 -21.74 -15.06
N ALA A 8 4.20 -22.88 -15.00
CA ALA A 8 3.62 -24.18 -15.32
C ALA A 8 2.42 -24.52 -14.42
N TYR A 9 2.55 -24.30 -13.11
CA TYR A 9 1.47 -24.53 -12.16
C TYR A 9 0.25 -23.64 -12.43
N LYS A 10 0.46 -22.35 -12.75
CA LYS A 10 -0.63 -21.43 -13.12
C LYS A 10 -1.33 -21.86 -14.40
N ALA A 11 -0.58 -22.29 -15.41
CA ALA A 11 -1.12 -22.76 -16.68
C ALA A 11 -1.95 -24.05 -16.51
N GLU A 12 -1.47 -24.98 -15.70
CA GLU A 12 -2.18 -26.21 -15.36
C GLU A 12 -3.51 -25.92 -14.66
N LEU A 13 -3.48 -25.06 -13.63
CA LEU A 13 -4.68 -24.67 -12.90
C LEU A 13 -5.71 -23.95 -13.79
N ALA A 14 -5.23 -23.09 -14.69
CA ALA A 14 -6.11 -22.42 -15.66
C ALA A 14 -6.76 -23.43 -16.62
N ARG A 15 -5.99 -24.43 -17.08
CA ARG A 15 -6.52 -25.52 -17.92
C ARG A 15 -7.59 -26.31 -17.18
N GLU A 16 -7.32 -26.72 -15.95
CA GLU A 16 -8.25 -27.49 -15.12
C GLU A 16 -9.58 -26.75 -14.93
N ILE A 17 -9.54 -25.45 -14.64
CA ILE A 17 -10.74 -24.61 -14.52
C ILE A 17 -11.49 -24.54 -15.86
N LEU A 18 -10.80 -24.35 -16.99
CA LEU A 18 -11.44 -24.24 -18.31
C LEU A 18 -12.07 -25.55 -18.78
N THR A 19 -11.55 -26.69 -18.34
CA THR A 19 -12.07 -28.02 -18.68
C THR A 19 -13.09 -28.56 -17.68
N THR A 20 -13.32 -27.85 -16.57
CA THR A 20 -14.31 -28.26 -15.55
C THR A 20 -15.72 -27.99 -16.06
N ASP A 21 -16.56 -29.02 -16.07
CA ASP A 21 -17.98 -28.96 -16.45
C ASP A 21 -18.92 -28.75 -15.24
N ASN A 22 -18.38 -28.87 -14.02
CA ASN A 22 -19.13 -28.69 -12.80
C ASN A 22 -19.31 -27.20 -12.44
N TRP A 23 -20.50 -26.68 -12.72
CA TRP A 23 -20.88 -25.30 -12.41
C TRP A 23 -20.73 -24.90 -10.95
N HIS A 24 -21.01 -25.80 -10.00
CA HIS A 24 -20.85 -25.49 -8.57
C HIS A 24 -19.38 -25.27 -8.20
N VAL A 25 -18.47 -26.05 -8.79
CA VAL A 25 -17.03 -25.87 -8.61
C VAL A 25 -16.58 -24.53 -9.22
N LEU A 26 -17.05 -24.21 -10.44
CA LEU A 26 -16.74 -22.94 -11.10
C LEU A 26 -17.25 -21.72 -10.32
N ASP A 27 -18.45 -21.80 -9.76
CA ASP A 27 -19.01 -20.73 -8.91
C ASP A 27 -18.20 -20.52 -7.64
N GLU A 28 -17.73 -21.60 -7.03
CA GLU A 28 -16.89 -21.53 -5.84
C GLU A 28 -15.52 -20.92 -6.17
N VAL A 29 -14.90 -21.32 -7.29
CA VAL A 29 -13.65 -20.70 -7.80
C VAL A 29 -13.85 -19.20 -8.03
N LYS A 30 -14.95 -18.81 -8.69
CA LYS A 30 -15.29 -17.40 -8.93
C LYS A 30 -15.47 -16.61 -7.63
N ARG A 31 -16.15 -17.22 -6.64
CA ARG A 31 -16.36 -16.62 -5.31
C ARG A 31 -15.04 -16.37 -4.59
N VAL A 32 -14.13 -17.35 -4.60
CA VAL A 32 -12.80 -17.23 -3.98
C VAL A 32 -11.95 -16.17 -4.69
N LEU A 33 -11.89 -16.19 -6.02
CA LEU A 33 -11.17 -15.16 -6.79
C LEU A 33 -11.71 -13.75 -6.53
N GLY A 34 -13.03 -13.61 -6.38
CA GLY A 34 -13.66 -12.34 -5.99
C GLY A 34 -13.21 -11.83 -4.63
N LYS A 35 -13.03 -12.72 -3.64
CA LYS A 35 -12.51 -12.34 -2.31
C LYS A 35 -11.06 -11.91 -2.37
N ILE A 36 -10.22 -12.67 -3.09
CA ILE A 36 -8.79 -12.36 -3.25
C ILE A 36 -8.62 -11.00 -3.92
N ARG A 37 -9.39 -10.71 -4.98
CA ARG A 37 -9.36 -9.39 -5.66
C ARG A 37 -9.69 -8.25 -4.70
N LYS A 38 -10.75 -8.38 -3.89
CA LYS A 38 -11.14 -7.36 -2.91
C LYS A 38 -10.05 -7.14 -1.85
N GLN A 39 -9.43 -8.21 -1.37
CA GLN A 39 -8.32 -8.13 -0.41
C GLN A 39 -7.10 -7.44 -1.02
N SER A 40 -6.74 -7.78 -2.27
CA SER A 40 -5.64 -7.14 -2.99
C SER A 40 -5.86 -5.63 -3.14
N GLN A 41 -7.07 -5.22 -3.52
CA GLN A 41 -7.40 -3.80 -3.64
C GLN A 41 -7.36 -3.07 -2.28
N ALA A 42 -7.80 -3.73 -1.21
CA ALA A 42 -7.72 -3.16 0.13
C ALA A 42 -6.27 -2.99 0.61
N GLU A 43 -5.39 -3.96 0.32
CA GLU A 43 -3.96 -3.84 0.63
C GLU A 43 -3.26 -2.78 -0.21
N GLU A 44 -3.60 -2.64 -1.50
CA GLU A 44 -3.09 -1.57 -2.36
C GLU A 44 -3.56 -0.19 -1.88
N ALA A 45 -4.82 -0.05 -1.47
CA ALA A 45 -5.32 1.19 -0.88
C ALA A 45 -4.63 1.53 0.45
N LYS A 46 -4.40 0.53 1.32
CA LYS A 46 -3.66 0.71 2.57
C LYS A 46 -2.21 1.10 2.34
N SER A 47 -1.52 0.47 1.38
CA SER A 47 -0.12 0.78 1.09
C SER A 47 0.02 2.21 0.59
N LYS A 48 -0.90 2.65 -0.28
CA LYS A 48 -0.97 4.03 -0.78
C LYS A 48 -1.27 5.05 0.33
N LEU A 49 -2.26 4.78 1.19
CA LEU A 49 -2.54 5.65 2.34
C LEU A 49 -1.35 5.73 3.30
N LYS A 50 -0.63 4.63 3.49
CA LYS A 50 0.56 4.59 4.35
C LYS A 50 1.71 5.42 3.78
N SER A 51 1.90 5.44 2.46
CA SER A 51 2.91 6.31 1.83
C SER A 51 2.52 7.79 1.94
N GLU A 52 1.26 8.13 1.64
CA GLU A 52 0.75 9.51 1.75
C GLU A 52 0.85 10.04 3.19
N LEU A 53 0.46 9.22 4.18
CA LEU A 53 0.59 9.57 5.59
C LEU A 53 2.04 9.80 6.02
N ARG A 54 2.98 9.01 5.48
CA ARG A 54 4.41 9.17 5.77
C ARG A 54 4.95 10.48 5.20
N GLU A 55 4.53 10.85 3.99
CA GLU A 55 4.90 12.12 3.37
C GLU A 55 4.37 13.32 4.16
N ALA A 56 3.08 13.30 4.53
CA ALA A 56 2.47 14.36 5.34
C ALA A 56 3.14 14.51 6.72
N LEU A 57 3.49 13.41 7.38
CA LEU A 57 4.22 13.44 8.66
C LEU A 57 5.63 14.02 8.51
N GLN A 58 6.29 13.77 7.38
CA GLN A 58 7.60 14.32 7.10
C GLN A 58 7.52 15.83 6.85
N GLU A 59 6.52 16.29 6.10
CA GLU A 59 6.28 17.72 5.85
C GLU A 59 6.01 18.50 7.15
N VAL A 60 5.18 17.97 8.06
CA VAL A 60 4.92 18.59 9.37
C VAL A 60 6.21 18.69 10.19
N LYS A 61 7.03 17.63 10.20
CA LYS A 61 8.30 17.61 10.94
C LYS A 61 9.29 18.62 10.38
N ASP A 62 9.34 18.78 9.07
CA ASP A 62 10.24 19.73 8.41
C ASP A 62 9.76 21.17 8.63
N ALA A 63 8.44 21.41 8.60
CA ALA A 63 7.84 22.70 8.94
C ALA A 63 8.10 23.09 10.42
N GLU A 64 7.99 22.13 11.35
CA GLU A 64 8.28 22.36 12.77
C GLU A 64 9.77 22.69 13.00
N LYS A 65 10.69 21.97 12.35
CA LYS A 65 12.12 22.32 12.36
C LYS A 65 12.39 23.72 11.81
N ASN A 66 11.76 24.08 10.69
CA ASN A 66 11.96 25.38 10.07
C ASN A 66 11.42 26.51 10.95
N LYS A 67 10.30 26.27 11.65
CA LYS A 67 9.71 27.22 12.61
C LYS A 67 10.58 27.40 13.86
N VAL A 68 11.13 26.31 14.41
CA VAL A 68 12.08 26.36 15.54
C VAL A 68 13.38 27.08 15.15
N SER A 69 13.82 26.96 13.90
CA SER A 69 15.01 27.67 13.39
C SER A 69 14.80 29.17 13.17
N MET A 70 13.56 29.64 13.01
CA MET A 70 13.21 31.08 12.98
C MET A 70 12.91 31.67 14.36
N SER A 71 12.86 30.83 15.40
CA SER A 71 12.61 31.25 16.78
C SER A 71 13.78 30.82 17.66
N THR A 72 15.01 30.93 17.15
CA THR A 72 16.19 30.67 17.99
C THR A 72 16.20 31.70 19.12
N MET A 73 16.77 31.31 20.26
CA MET A 73 16.85 32.14 21.45
C MET A 73 17.56 33.49 21.17
N GLU A 74 18.40 33.55 20.13
CA GLU A 74 19.05 34.75 19.63
C GLU A 74 18.08 35.78 19.04
N ASP A 75 17.07 35.36 18.27
CA ASP A 75 16.06 36.27 17.73
C ASP A 75 15.18 36.86 18.85
N LEU A 76 14.87 36.05 19.88
CA LEU A 76 14.09 36.49 21.05
C LEU A 76 14.86 37.46 21.97
N TYR A 77 16.19 37.40 22.01
CA TYR A 77 17.02 38.35 22.77
C TYR A 77 17.19 39.68 22.03
N ALA A 78 17.25 39.68 20.69
CA ALA A 78 17.35 40.89 19.89
C ALA A 78 16.13 41.80 20.03
N GLU A 79 14.94 41.23 20.25
CA GLU A 79 13.68 41.99 20.39
C GLU A 79 13.49 42.64 21.78
N LEU A 80 14.37 42.34 22.74
CA LEU A 80 14.37 42.93 24.09
C LEU A 80 15.41 44.06 24.25
N GLU A 81 16.23 44.33 23.23
CA GLU A 81 17.27 45.37 23.24
C GLU A 81 16.89 46.69 22.53
N ASP A 82 15.64 46.81 22.03
CA ASP A 82 15.01 48.06 21.54
C ASP A 82 13.88 48.53 22.49
#